data_AF-A0A355SYI8-F1
#
_entry.id   AF-A0A355SYI8-F1
#
_cell.length_a   1.000
_cell.length_b   1.000
_cell.length_c   1.000
_cell.angle_alpha   90.00
_cell.angle_beta   90.00
_cell.angle_gamma   90.00
#
_symmetry.space_group_name_H-M   'P 1'
#
loop_
_entity.id
_entity.type
_entity.pdbx_description
1 polymer ?
#
loop_
_entity_poly.entity_id
_entity_poly.type
_entity_poly.pdbx_seq_one_letter_code
_entity_poly.pdbx_strand_id
1 'polypeptide(L)'
;WAAAQYLSFARVGDIVDLDVLVPVHGKYNTQARVVGHVGDREIFTVNAALGERPSEYSAQWAEKPDVVAPEDCAPVDHWREDRDDLHGRIDVRVVKGRYGEERKTGGLSEDGHVVLWARMREDLPMSSSALAVMADFVPSAIGNAIGRDAGGNSLDNT
;
A
#
# COMPACT_ATOMS: atom_id res chain seq x y z
N TRP A 1 3.03 -10.15 -9.60
CA TRP A 1 1.98 -10.37 -8.59
C TRP A 1 2.63 -10.93 -7.34
N ALA A 2 2.19 -10.52 -6.15
CA ALA A 2 2.73 -11.01 -4.89
C ALA A 2 1.62 -11.04 -3.83
N ALA A 3 1.67 -12.01 -2.92
CA ALA A 3 0.81 -12.08 -1.76
C ALA A 3 1.66 -12.31 -0.50
N ALA A 4 1.55 -11.41 0.46
CA ALA A 4 2.26 -11.43 1.74
C ALA A 4 1.31 -11.87 2.87
N GLN A 5 1.82 -12.61 3.85
CA GLN A 5 1.15 -12.91 5.11
C GLN A 5 2.01 -12.37 6.25
N TYR A 6 1.43 -11.56 7.12
CA TYR A 6 2.13 -10.94 8.25
C TYR A 6 1.90 -11.75 9.52
N LEU A 7 2.99 -12.18 10.14
CA LEU A 7 2.96 -13.04 11.34
C LEU A 7 3.39 -12.28 12.59
N SER A 8 4.25 -11.27 12.43
CA SER A 8 4.80 -10.49 13.54
C SER A 8 5.38 -9.17 13.03
N PHE A 9 5.92 -8.36 13.95
CA PHE A 9 6.46 -7.04 13.64
C PHE A 9 7.99 -7.02 13.72
N ALA A 10 8.61 -6.23 12.85
CA ALA A 10 9.95 -5.69 13.07
C ALA A 10 9.84 -4.38 13.86
N ARG A 11 10.81 -4.12 14.73
CA ARG A 11 10.96 -2.85 15.44
C ARG A 11 11.98 -1.97 14.71
N VAL A 12 11.92 -0.66 14.98
CA VAL A 12 12.95 0.27 14.52
C VAL A 12 14.31 -0.18 15.03
N GLY A 13 15.27 -0.34 14.11
CA GLY A 13 16.61 -0.83 14.39
C GLY A 13 16.79 -2.35 14.30
N ASP A 14 15.71 -3.13 14.16
CA ASP A 14 15.83 -4.57 13.87
C ASP A 14 16.45 -4.77 12.47
N ILE A 15 17.30 -5.79 12.35
CA ILE A 15 17.77 -6.28 11.06
C ILE A 15 16.75 -7.30 10.57
N VAL A 16 16.17 -7.06 9.39
CA VAL A 16 15.26 -7.98 8.73
C VAL A 16 16.04 -8.72 7.64
N ASP A 17 16.22 -10.02 7.83
CA ASP A 17 16.82 -10.92 6.86
C ASP A 17 15.73 -11.47 5.93
N LEU A 18 16.07 -11.62 4.64
CA LEU A 18 15.15 -12.06 3.59
C LEU A 18 15.68 -13.33 2.93
N ASP A 19 15.04 -14.46 3.21
CA ASP A 19 15.36 -15.73 2.56
C ASP A 19 14.53 -15.90 1.30
N VAL A 20 15.21 -15.95 0.15
CA VAL A 20 14.56 -16.07 -1.16
C VAL A 20 14.69 -17.49 -1.69
N LEU A 21 13.56 -18.15 -1.94
CA LEU A 21 13.46 -19.45 -2.59
C LEU A 21 12.81 -19.28 -3.97
N VAL A 22 13.40 -19.88 -5.00
CA VAL A 22 12.87 -19.88 -6.37
C VAL A 22 12.52 -21.31 -6.79
N PRO A 23 11.37 -21.86 -6.36
CA PRO A 23 11.00 -23.24 -6.68
C PRO A 23 10.74 -23.47 -8.17
N VAL A 24 10.33 -22.44 -8.91
CA VAL A 24 10.09 -22.54 -10.36
C VAL A 24 10.78 -21.39 -11.08
N HIS A 25 11.66 -21.73 -12.01
CA HIS A 25 12.29 -20.79 -12.92
C HIS A 25 12.01 -21.22 -14.37
N GLY A 26 11.11 -20.49 -15.04
CA GLY A 26 10.65 -20.78 -16.39
C GLY A 26 11.03 -19.69 -17.39
N LYS A 27 10.67 -19.91 -18.66
CA LYS A 27 11.02 -19.00 -19.77
C LYS A 27 10.41 -17.60 -19.65
N TYR A 28 9.14 -17.53 -19.24
CA TYR A 28 8.38 -16.27 -19.14
C TYR A 28 7.79 -16.04 -17.75
N ASN A 29 7.89 -17.02 -16.85
CA ASN A 29 7.36 -16.94 -15.51
C ASN A 29 8.32 -17.57 -14.50
N THR A 30 8.27 -17.06 -13.29
CA THR A 30 9.02 -17.52 -12.12
C THR A 30 8.09 -17.48 -10.93
N GLN A 31 8.09 -18.55 -10.14
CA GLN A 31 7.44 -18.57 -8.83
C GLN A 31 8.54 -18.46 -7.79
N ALA A 32 8.44 -17.46 -6.93
CA ALA A 32 9.37 -17.23 -5.83
C ALA A 32 8.62 -17.14 -4.51
N ARG A 33 9.30 -17.51 -3.43
CA ARG A 33 8.86 -17.31 -2.06
C ARG A 33 9.93 -16.51 -1.33
N VAL A 34 9.52 -15.52 -0.54
CA VAL A 34 10.39 -14.80 0.39
C VAL A 34 9.90 -15.05 1.80
N VAL A 35 10.81 -15.39 2.70
CA VAL A 35 10.56 -15.43 4.14
C VAL A 35 11.35 -14.30 4.78
N GLY A 36 10.66 -13.37 5.43
CA GLY A 36 11.29 -12.29 6.20
C GLY A 36 11.36 -12.65 7.67
N HIS A 37 12.53 -12.48 8.30
CA HIS A 37 12.73 -12.80 9.71
C HIS A 37 13.63 -11.81 10.44
N VAL A 38 13.51 -11.77 11.77
CA VAL A 38 14.38 -11.03 12.68
C VAL A 38 15.03 -12.03 13.63
N GLY A 39 16.29 -12.39 13.37
CA GLY A 39 16.89 -13.58 13.95
C GLY A 39 16.05 -14.82 13.61
N ASP A 40 15.84 -15.74 14.54
CA ASP A 40 15.08 -16.97 14.24
C ASP A 40 13.55 -16.78 14.12
N ARG A 41 13.05 -15.55 14.24
CA ARG A 41 11.61 -15.25 14.24
C ARG A 41 11.14 -14.79 12.87
N GLU A 42 10.40 -15.63 12.18
CA GLU A 42 9.66 -15.24 10.98
C GLU A 42 8.65 -14.12 11.30
N ILE A 43 8.67 -13.07 10.48
CA ILE A 43 7.77 -11.92 10.60
C ILE A 43 6.79 -11.81 9.43
N PHE A 44 7.15 -12.31 8.24
CA PHE A 44 6.25 -12.45 7.11
C PHE A 44 6.72 -13.53 6.11
N THR A 45 5.77 -14.05 5.33
CA THR A 45 6.05 -14.85 4.12
C THR A 45 5.38 -14.19 2.91
N VAL A 46 6.08 -14.11 1.78
CA VAL A 46 5.54 -13.64 0.49
C VAL A 46 5.63 -14.75 -0.55
N ASN A 47 4.55 -15.01 -1.28
CA ASN A 47 4.60 -15.79 -2.52
C ASN A 47 4.43 -14.85 -3.71
N ALA A 48 5.30 -14.97 -4.71
CA ALA A 48 5.33 -14.07 -5.86
C ALA A 48 5.34 -14.85 -7.18
N ALA A 49 4.51 -14.37 -8.11
CA ALA A 49 4.56 -14.74 -9.51
C ALA A 49 5.16 -13.57 -10.30
N LEU A 50 6.34 -13.81 -10.88
CA LEU A 50 7.12 -12.83 -11.61
C LEU A 50 7.25 -13.26 -13.07
N GLY A 51 7.36 -12.30 -13.97
CA GLY A 51 7.61 -12.59 -15.37
C GLY A 51 6.97 -11.60 -16.31
N GLU A 52 7.36 -11.72 -17.56
CA GLU A 52 6.87 -10.93 -18.68
C GLU A 52 6.88 -11.84 -19.91
N ARG A 53 5.86 -11.71 -20.75
CA ARG A 53 5.78 -12.40 -22.04
C ARG A 53 5.44 -11.35 -23.11
N PRO A 54 6.20 -11.27 -24.21
CA PRO A 54 5.83 -10.40 -25.33
C PRO A 54 4.42 -10.71 -25.82
N SER A 55 3.61 -9.66 -25.97
CA SER A 55 2.23 -9.72 -26.43
C SER A 55 1.92 -8.47 -27.23
N GLU A 56 1.23 -8.63 -28.36
CA GLU A 56 0.66 -7.50 -29.13
C GLU A 56 -0.62 -6.95 -28.50
N TYR A 57 -1.23 -7.71 -27.59
CA TYR A 57 -2.47 -7.34 -26.92
C TYR A 57 -2.20 -6.59 -25.61
N SER A 58 -2.78 -5.39 -25.50
CA SER A 58 -2.84 -4.59 -24.27
C SER A 58 -4.18 -3.85 -24.23
N ALA A 59 -4.99 -4.09 -23.20
CA ALA A 59 -6.33 -3.52 -23.05
C ALA A 59 -6.67 -3.30 -21.56
N GLN A 60 -7.50 -2.30 -21.28
CA GLN A 60 -8.02 -2.00 -19.96
C GLN A 60 -9.56 -1.89 -20.04
N TRP A 61 -10.26 -2.69 -19.24
CA TRP A 61 -11.72 -2.66 -19.13
C TRP A 61 -12.22 -1.95 -17.89
N ALA A 62 -11.39 -1.86 -16.84
CA ALA A 62 -11.74 -1.13 -15.64
C ALA A 62 -11.71 0.38 -15.94
N GLU A 63 -12.83 1.05 -15.65
CA GLU A 63 -12.93 2.50 -15.73
C GLU A 63 -12.48 3.12 -14.42
N LYS A 64 -11.60 4.12 -14.50
CA LYS A 64 -11.23 4.91 -13.32
C LYS A 64 -12.47 5.71 -12.86
N PRO A 65 -12.63 5.97 -11.55
CA PRO A 65 -13.71 6.85 -11.09
C PRO A 65 -13.55 8.26 -11.69
N ASP A 66 -14.68 8.92 -11.92
CA ASP A 66 -14.73 10.32 -12.34
C ASP A 66 -14.58 11.22 -11.12
N VAL A 67 -13.41 11.83 -10.98
CA VAL A 67 -12.99 12.57 -9.79
C VAL A 67 -12.16 13.78 -10.18
N VAL A 68 -12.19 14.79 -9.32
CA VAL A 68 -11.42 16.03 -9.51
C VAL A 68 -9.92 15.74 -9.60
N ALA A 69 -9.21 16.61 -10.33
CA ALA A 69 -7.77 16.48 -10.50
C ALA A 69 -7.02 16.69 -9.16
N PRO A 70 -5.80 16.14 -9.01
CA PRO A 70 -5.03 16.32 -7.79
C PRO A 70 -4.87 17.78 -7.38
N GLU A 71 -4.57 18.68 -8.32
CA GLU A 71 -4.40 20.12 -8.14
C GLU A 71 -5.60 20.81 -7.51
N ASP A 72 -6.79 20.29 -7.73
CA ASP A 72 -8.07 20.80 -7.21
C ASP A 72 -8.48 20.16 -5.88
N CYS A 73 -7.70 19.20 -5.37
CA CYS A 73 -7.93 18.57 -4.07
C CYS A 73 -7.24 19.34 -2.95
N ALA A 74 -7.93 19.48 -1.83
CA ALA A 74 -7.32 20.05 -0.63
C ALA A 74 -6.19 19.15 -0.09
N PRO A 75 -5.07 19.74 0.35
CA PRO A 75 -4.03 19.02 1.08
C PRO A 75 -4.58 18.42 2.40
N VAL A 76 -4.21 17.18 2.74
CA VAL A 76 -4.64 16.53 4.01
C VAL A 76 -3.70 16.86 5.16
N ASP A 77 -4.20 17.42 6.27
CA ASP A 77 -3.53 17.86 7.53
C ASP A 77 -2.47 16.93 8.18
N HIS A 78 -2.17 15.77 7.61
CA HIS A 78 -0.90 15.07 7.84
C HIS A 78 0.34 15.92 7.46
N TRP A 79 0.16 17.12 6.87
CA TRP A 79 1.15 18.18 6.57
C TRP A 79 2.01 18.66 7.75
N ARG A 80 2.81 17.77 8.30
CA ARG A 80 4.13 18.13 8.79
C ARG A 80 5.11 17.64 7.73
N GLU A 81 5.57 18.55 6.90
CA GLU A 81 6.61 18.33 5.88
C GLU A 81 7.92 17.78 6.46
N ASP A 82 8.05 17.73 7.80
CA ASP A 82 9.25 17.32 8.54
C ASP A 82 9.17 15.92 9.17
N ARG A 83 8.33 15.01 8.68
CA ARG A 83 8.40 13.60 9.14
C ARG A 83 9.49 12.85 8.38
N ASP A 84 10.56 12.51 9.08
CA ASP A 84 11.60 11.61 8.58
C ASP A 84 11.14 10.14 8.64
N ASP A 85 9.98 9.86 8.02
CA ASP A 85 9.38 8.53 7.91
C ASP A 85 8.83 8.26 6.50
N LEU A 86 8.29 7.06 6.28
CA LEU A 86 7.74 6.65 4.98
C LEU A 86 6.62 7.58 4.49
N HIS A 87 5.74 8.04 5.38
CA HIS A 87 4.62 8.89 5.00
C HIS A 87 5.08 10.29 4.60
N GLY A 88 6.16 10.80 5.21
CA GLY A 88 6.80 12.04 4.80
C GLY A 88 7.27 12.05 3.33
N ARG A 89 7.48 10.87 2.73
CA ARG A 89 7.89 10.72 1.32
C ARG A 89 6.72 10.57 0.33
N ILE A 90 5.47 10.67 0.80
CA ILE A 90 4.27 10.48 -0.02
C ILE A 90 3.39 11.73 0.06
N ASP A 91 3.05 12.31 -1.08
CA ASP A 91 2.03 13.35 -1.23
C ASP A 91 0.66 12.68 -1.36
N VAL A 92 -0.28 12.99 -0.45
CA VAL A 92 -1.62 12.41 -0.41
C VAL A 92 -2.66 13.52 -0.42
N ARG A 93 -3.66 13.39 -1.29
CA ARG A 93 -4.81 14.30 -1.38
C ARG A 93 -6.10 13.51 -1.32
N VAL A 94 -7.10 14.04 -0.61
CA VAL A 94 -8.40 13.36 -0.43
C VAL A 94 -9.40 13.91 -1.44
N VAL A 95 -9.97 13.00 -2.22
CA VAL A 95 -11.08 13.28 -3.13
C VAL A 95 -12.41 12.97 -2.45
N LYS A 96 -12.47 11.84 -1.75
CA LYS A 96 -13.69 11.33 -1.10
C LYS A 96 -13.34 10.62 0.19
N GLY A 97 -14.23 10.75 1.17
CA GLY A 97 -14.12 10.11 2.47
C GLY A 97 -13.36 10.97 3.47
N ARG A 98 -13.31 10.49 4.72
CA ARG A 98 -12.60 11.11 5.83
C ARG A 98 -11.21 10.51 5.96
N TYR A 99 -10.19 11.35 6.04
CA TYR A 99 -8.80 10.91 6.18
C TYR A 99 -8.07 11.80 7.21
N GLY A 100 -6.92 11.34 7.71
CA GLY A 100 -6.21 12.06 8.77
C GLY A 100 -7.08 12.25 10.02
N GLU A 101 -7.17 13.48 10.55
CA GLU A 101 -7.97 13.79 11.74
C GLU A 101 -9.49 13.67 11.50
N GLU A 102 -9.96 13.88 10.28
CA GLU A 102 -11.40 13.81 9.97
C GLU A 102 -11.96 12.40 10.21
N ARG A 103 -11.13 11.36 10.13
CA ARG A 103 -11.54 9.96 10.35
C ARG A 103 -12.19 9.75 11.72
N LYS A 104 -11.86 10.60 12.70
CA LYS A 104 -12.33 10.51 14.09
C LYS A 104 -13.69 11.14 14.31
N THR A 105 -14.27 11.71 13.26
CA THR A 105 -15.52 12.48 13.32
C THR A 105 -16.64 11.80 12.53
N GLY A 106 -17.88 12.02 12.96
CA GLY A 106 -19.07 11.48 12.29
C GLY A 106 -19.50 10.09 12.79
N GLY A 107 -20.40 9.47 12.02
CA GLY A 107 -20.88 8.09 12.23
C GLY A 107 -20.52 7.20 11.05
N LEU A 108 -21.27 6.13 10.82
CA LEU A 108 -21.06 5.23 9.68
C LEU A 108 -21.04 6.02 8.36
N SER A 109 -20.04 5.73 7.52
CA SER A 109 -19.99 6.21 6.13
C SER A 109 -21.14 5.60 5.33
N GLU A 110 -21.63 6.33 4.33
CA GLU A 110 -22.72 5.85 3.46
C GLU A 110 -22.31 4.60 2.65
N ASP A 111 -21.10 4.61 2.07
CA ASP A 111 -20.58 3.53 1.22
C ASP A 111 -19.20 2.99 1.64
N GLY A 112 -18.59 3.57 2.67
CA GLY A 112 -17.25 3.20 3.15
C GLY A 112 -16.09 3.59 2.21
N HIS A 113 -16.37 4.25 1.08
CA HIS A 113 -15.34 4.55 0.09
C HIS A 113 -14.42 5.69 0.53
N VAL A 114 -13.12 5.47 0.32
CA VAL A 114 -12.10 6.51 0.35
C VAL A 114 -11.47 6.58 -1.03
N VAL A 115 -11.34 7.79 -1.57
CA VAL A 115 -10.63 8.03 -2.83
C VAL A 115 -9.51 9.03 -2.57
N LEU A 116 -8.29 8.61 -2.88
CA LEU A 116 -7.07 9.37 -2.66
C LEU A 116 -6.33 9.56 -3.98
N TRP A 117 -5.72 10.72 -4.13
CA TRP A 117 -4.54 10.86 -4.98
C TRP A 117 -3.31 10.62 -4.11
N ALA A 118 -2.37 9.80 -4.60
CA ALA A 118 -1.10 9.55 -3.95
C ALA A 118 0.05 9.61 -4.95
N ARG A 119 1.16 10.27 -4.57
CA ARG A 119 2.36 10.39 -5.40
C ARG A 119 3.61 10.39 -4.52
N MET A 120 4.66 9.72 -4.96
CA MET A 120 5.96 9.82 -4.27
C MET A 120 6.54 11.24 -4.42
N ARG A 121 7.18 11.75 -3.37
CA ARG A 121 7.91 13.04 -3.39
C ARG A 121 9.31 12.89 -3.99
N GLU A 122 10.03 14.01 -4.11
CA GLU A 122 11.45 14.04 -4.53
C GLU A 122 11.71 13.38 -5.89
N ASP A 123 10.74 13.45 -6.81
CA ASP A 123 10.79 12.82 -8.13
C ASP A 123 11.03 11.29 -8.09
N LEU A 124 10.72 10.65 -6.96
CA LEU A 124 10.78 9.20 -6.84
C LEU A 124 9.76 8.54 -7.78
N PRO A 125 10.12 7.43 -8.45
CA PRO A 125 9.24 6.80 -9.42
C PRO A 125 8.08 6.04 -8.73
N MET A 126 6.92 6.02 -9.39
CA MET A 126 5.83 5.09 -9.08
C MET A 126 6.17 3.68 -9.60
N SER A 127 7.13 3.03 -8.93
CA SER A 127 7.56 1.65 -9.21
C SER A 127 6.56 0.63 -8.66
N SER A 128 6.76 -0.66 -8.98
CA SER A 128 5.98 -1.76 -8.37
C SER A 128 6.09 -1.79 -6.85
N SER A 129 7.25 -1.45 -6.28
CA SER A 129 7.44 -1.33 -4.83
C SER A 129 6.65 -0.15 -4.25
N ALA A 130 6.61 1.00 -4.95
CA ALA A 130 5.79 2.13 -4.53
C ALA A 130 4.29 1.78 -4.57
N LEU A 131 3.84 1.09 -5.63
CA LEU A 131 2.46 0.62 -5.72
C LEU A 131 2.09 -0.36 -4.59
N ALA A 132 3.01 -1.25 -4.20
CA ALA A 132 2.80 -2.15 -3.06
C ALA A 132 2.62 -1.39 -1.73
N VAL A 133 3.37 -0.30 -1.53
CA VAL A 133 3.18 0.60 -0.38
C VAL A 133 1.82 1.30 -0.45
N MET A 134 1.41 1.82 -1.62
CA MET A 134 0.10 2.47 -1.77
C MET A 134 -1.07 1.49 -1.52
N ALA A 135 -0.91 0.21 -1.87
CA ALA A 135 -1.91 -0.81 -1.62
C ALA A 135 -2.19 -1.01 -0.12
N ASP A 136 -1.21 -0.71 0.76
CA ASP A 136 -1.37 -0.84 2.22
C ASP A 136 -2.00 0.41 2.88
N PHE A 137 -2.58 1.33 2.10
CA PHE A 137 -3.33 2.47 2.65
C PHE A 137 -4.74 2.07 3.12
N VAL A 138 -5.20 0.87 2.80
CA VAL A 138 -6.52 0.32 3.13
C VAL A 138 -6.91 0.44 4.61
N PRO A 139 -6.01 0.22 5.61
CA PRO A 139 -6.37 0.39 7.02
C PRO A 139 -6.90 1.78 7.37
N SER A 140 -6.48 2.81 6.61
CA SER A 140 -6.97 4.18 6.80
C SER A 140 -8.46 4.33 6.45
N ALA A 141 -9.01 3.45 5.61
CA ALA A 141 -10.43 3.45 5.25
C ALA A 141 -11.35 2.94 6.38
N ILE A 142 -10.80 2.25 7.39
CA ILE A 142 -11.60 1.77 8.53
C ILE A 142 -12.14 2.97 9.32
N GLY A 143 -11.26 3.90 9.69
CA GLY A 143 -11.67 5.13 10.38
C GLY A 143 -12.70 5.93 9.57
N ASN A 144 -12.51 6.04 8.25
CA ASN A 144 -13.52 6.59 7.35
C ASN A 144 -14.87 5.86 7.50
N ALA A 145 -14.89 4.54 7.39
CA ALA A 145 -16.11 3.76 7.36
C ALA A 145 -16.93 3.87 8.66
N ILE A 146 -16.29 3.96 9.82
CA ILE A 146 -16.99 3.93 11.12
C ILE A 146 -17.00 5.25 11.90
N GLY A 147 -16.31 6.28 11.43
CA GLY A 147 -16.26 7.60 12.08
C GLY A 147 -15.57 7.55 13.45
N ARG A 148 -14.52 6.74 13.59
CA ARG A 148 -13.75 6.58 14.83
C ARG A 148 -12.26 6.61 14.53
N ASP A 149 -11.47 6.91 15.56
CA ASP A 149 -10.01 6.76 15.51
C ASP A 149 -9.63 5.28 15.51
N ALA A 150 -9.89 4.63 14.39
CA ALA A 150 -9.71 3.21 14.17
C ALA A 150 -8.84 2.99 12.95
N GLY A 151 -7.96 2.01 13.09
CA GLY A 151 -7.26 1.36 12.00
C GLY A 151 -7.31 -0.14 12.22
N GLY A 152 -6.46 -0.86 11.51
CA GLY A 152 -6.24 -2.28 11.69
C GLY A 152 -4.79 -2.60 11.38
N ASN A 153 -4.32 -3.72 11.92
CA ASN A 153 -3.09 -4.32 11.43
C ASN A 153 -3.47 -5.23 10.27
N SER A 154 -2.81 -5.06 9.13
CA SER A 154 -2.96 -5.96 7.99
C SER A 154 -2.56 -7.38 8.40
N LEU A 155 -3.40 -8.36 8.09
CA LEU A 155 -3.06 -9.78 8.22
C LEU A 155 -2.26 -10.25 7.00
N ASP A 156 -2.53 -9.63 5.86
CA ASP A 156 -1.95 -9.94 4.55
C ASP A 156 -1.96 -8.72 3.64
N ASN A 157 -1.27 -8.80 2.50
CA ASN A 157 -1.37 -7.84 1.40
C ASN A 157 -1.19 -8.57 0.07
N THR A 158 -1.97 -8.24 -0.96
CA THR A 158 -1.96 -8.92 -2.28
C THR A 158 -2.11 -7.92 -3.43
#